data_AF-A0A560CJT6-F1
#
_entry.id   AF-A0A560CJT6-F1
#
_cell.length_a   1.000
_cell.length_b   1.000
_cell.length_c   1.000
_cell.angle_alpha   90.00
_cell.angle_beta   90.00
_cell.angle_gamma   90.00
#
_symmetry.space_group_name_H-M   'P 1'
#
loop_
_entity.id
_entity.type
_entity.pdbx_description
1 polymer ?
#
loop_
_entity_poly.entity_id
_entity_poly.type
_entity_poly.pdbx_seq_one_letter_code
_entity_poly.pdbx_strand_id
1 'polypeptide(L)'
;MWLVQPFDAPRAWGDGEWQGRDFLPKDSTARTAWTGLWPPRGSQPTWDAIGHATHDGVEEWLLVEAKANLEDLRSSCRASPQGGRPMIERALDRVKRELGVPHDRDWLTGHYQLCNRVAVFHALMEHGVAARLLFIHFVSDRGGPGRTCPGSAAEWAEALAAQDAHVGLPAGHPLDDRIHRLFLEVAPR
;
A
#
# COMPACT_ATOMS: atom_id res chain seq x y z
N MET A 1 3.91 -10.64 -15.16
CA MET A 1 3.97 -9.61 -16.23
C MET A 1 3.66 -8.26 -15.61
N TRP A 2 4.44 -7.21 -15.86
CA TRP A 2 4.20 -5.87 -15.30
C TRP A 2 3.30 -5.02 -16.19
N LEU A 3 2.48 -4.16 -15.59
CA LEU A 3 1.74 -3.14 -16.33
C LEU A 3 2.65 -1.94 -16.56
N VAL A 4 2.53 -1.33 -17.74
CA VAL A 4 3.18 -0.06 -18.04
C VAL A 4 2.57 1.01 -17.12
N GLN A 5 3.42 1.84 -16.52
CA GLN A 5 2.96 2.96 -15.71
C GLN A 5 2.12 3.93 -16.57
N PRO A 6 1.06 4.54 -16.02
CA PRO A 6 0.27 5.52 -16.76
C PRO A 6 1.14 6.74 -17.07
N PHE A 7 0.94 7.37 -18.23
CA PHE A 7 1.67 8.58 -18.59
C PHE A 7 1.15 9.81 -17.81
N ASP A 8 2.05 10.62 -17.26
CA ASP A 8 1.81 11.85 -16.51
C ASP A 8 2.82 12.95 -16.94
N ALA A 9 2.47 13.70 -17.99
CA ALA A 9 3.33 14.73 -18.60
C ALA A 9 3.91 15.78 -17.63
N PRO A 10 3.20 16.23 -16.58
CA PRO A 10 3.77 17.09 -15.53
C PRO A 10 4.96 16.53 -14.76
N ARG A 11 5.17 15.21 -14.70
CA ARG A 11 6.27 14.60 -13.94
C ARG A 11 7.57 14.61 -14.75
N ALA A 12 8.69 14.75 -14.04
CA ALA A 12 10.02 14.87 -14.65
C ALA A 12 10.39 13.71 -15.60
N TRP A 13 9.81 12.53 -15.38
CA TRP A 13 10.04 11.32 -16.17
C TRP A 13 8.84 10.91 -17.02
N GLY A 14 7.75 11.69 -17.01
CA GLY A 14 6.53 11.37 -17.74
C GLY A 14 5.72 10.19 -17.20
N ASP A 15 6.18 9.52 -16.14
CA ASP A 15 5.52 8.35 -15.55
C ASP A 15 4.69 8.74 -14.32
N GLY A 16 3.40 8.42 -14.38
CA GLY A 16 2.44 8.48 -13.29
C GLY A 16 2.35 7.18 -12.50
N GLU A 17 1.53 7.20 -11.45
CA GLU A 17 1.26 6.02 -10.63
C GLU A 17 -0.18 5.54 -10.80
N TRP A 18 -0.39 4.23 -10.72
CA TRP A 18 -1.73 3.65 -10.69
C TRP A 18 -2.45 4.07 -9.41
N GLN A 19 -3.64 4.65 -9.53
CA GLN A 19 -4.41 5.15 -8.38
C GLN A 19 -5.51 4.17 -7.97
N GLY A 20 -5.50 3.75 -6.71
CA GLY A 20 -6.52 2.93 -6.08
C GLY A 20 -6.79 1.66 -6.87
N ARG A 21 -7.82 1.72 -7.71
CA ARG A 21 -8.38 0.62 -8.52
C ARG A 21 -8.16 0.79 -10.02
N ASP A 22 -7.44 1.82 -10.44
CA ASP A 22 -7.48 2.28 -11.84
C ASP A 22 -6.85 1.31 -12.84
N PHE A 23 -6.04 0.37 -12.36
CA PHE A 23 -5.48 -0.73 -13.14
C PHE A 23 -6.50 -1.81 -13.53
N LEU A 24 -7.67 -1.85 -12.87
CA LEU A 24 -8.71 -2.83 -13.18
C LEU A 24 -9.44 -2.49 -14.50
N PRO A 25 -9.97 -3.50 -15.22
CA PRO A 25 -10.88 -3.29 -16.35
C PRO A 25 -12.08 -2.40 -15.97
N LYS A 26 -12.54 -1.56 -16.90
CA LYS A 26 -13.59 -0.54 -16.63
C LYS A 26 -14.92 -1.12 -16.16
N ASP A 27 -15.23 -2.34 -16.59
CA ASP A 27 -16.44 -3.11 -16.26
C ASP A 27 -16.30 -3.93 -14.96
N SER A 28 -15.14 -3.90 -14.31
CA SER A 28 -14.94 -4.59 -13.03
C SER A 28 -15.88 -4.06 -11.94
N THR A 29 -16.60 -4.97 -11.28
CA THR A 29 -17.48 -4.69 -10.14
C THR A 29 -16.72 -4.03 -8.99
N ALA A 30 -15.45 -4.40 -8.77
CA ALA A 30 -14.57 -3.80 -7.78
C ALA A 30 -14.30 -2.31 -8.06
N ARG A 31 -14.30 -1.88 -9.33
CA ARG A 31 -14.26 -0.44 -9.65
C ARG A 31 -15.52 0.26 -9.18
N THR A 32 -16.70 -0.29 -9.44
CA THR A 32 -17.96 0.36 -9.06
C THR A 32 -18.09 0.49 -7.54
N ALA A 33 -17.74 -0.56 -6.80
CA ALA A 33 -17.88 -0.60 -5.35
C ALA A 33 -17.04 0.45 -4.60
N TRP A 34 -15.88 0.81 -5.14
CA TRP A 34 -14.96 1.76 -4.49
C TRP A 34 -15.52 3.17 -4.33
N THR A 35 -16.51 3.59 -5.12
CA THR A 35 -17.15 4.91 -4.96
C THR A 35 -17.82 5.07 -3.58
N GLY A 36 -18.17 3.96 -2.93
CA GLY A 36 -18.67 3.94 -1.55
C GLY A 36 -17.59 3.71 -0.48
N LEU A 37 -16.36 3.36 -0.86
CA LEU A 37 -15.29 2.97 0.06
C LEU A 37 -14.26 4.08 0.28
N TRP A 38 -13.94 4.87 -0.74
CA TRP A 38 -12.94 5.93 -0.64
C TRP A 38 -13.42 7.27 -1.23
N PRO A 39 -12.97 8.43 -0.70
CA PRO A 39 -13.33 9.72 -1.26
C PRO A 39 -13.01 9.83 -2.76
N PRO A 40 -13.94 10.30 -3.60
CA PRO A 40 -13.74 10.39 -5.05
C PRO A 40 -12.84 11.55 -5.47
N ARG A 41 -12.48 12.44 -4.53
CA ARG A 41 -11.66 13.64 -4.77
C ARG A 41 -10.54 13.71 -3.74
N GLY A 42 -9.45 14.37 -4.12
CA GLY A 42 -8.22 14.43 -3.33
C GLY A 42 -7.27 13.29 -3.68
N SER A 43 -6.18 13.17 -2.92
CA SER A 43 -5.14 12.16 -3.15
C SER A 43 -5.69 10.75 -2.94
N GLN A 44 -5.71 9.98 -4.02
CA GLN A 44 -6.00 8.55 -3.96
C GLN A 44 -4.75 7.79 -3.49
N PRO A 45 -4.90 6.59 -2.90
CA PRO A 45 -3.78 5.68 -2.70
C PRO A 45 -3.13 5.36 -4.06
N THR A 46 -1.82 5.46 -4.20
CA THR A 46 -1.07 5.19 -5.46
C THR A 46 -0.13 3.99 -5.42
N TRP A 47 0.03 3.20 -6.46
CA TRP A 47 0.91 2.03 -6.44
C TRP A 47 2.22 2.33 -7.17
N ASP A 48 3.35 1.95 -6.58
CA ASP A 48 4.66 2.06 -7.22
C ASP A 48 4.76 1.14 -8.44
N ALA A 49 4.16 -0.05 -8.34
CA ALA A 49 3.98 -0.94 -9.49
C ALA A 49 2.71 -1.80 -9.36
N ILE A 50 2.19 -2.21 -10.51
CA ILE A 50 1.14 -3.21 -10.63
C ILE A 50 1.59 -4.26 -11.64
N GLY A 51 1.37 -5.53 -11.34
CA GLY A 51 1.63 -6.63 -12.25
C GLY A 51 0.67 -7.79 -12.08
N HIS A 52 0.94 -8.84 -12.84
CA HIS A 52 0.35 -10.16 -12.70
C HIS A 52 1.42 -11.13 -12.21
N ALA A 53 1.04 -11.95 -11.23
CA ALA A 53 1.82 -13.07 -10.73
C ALA A 53 1.00 -14.36 -10.85
N THR A 54 1.67 -15.49 -11.07
CA THR A 54 1.04 -16.80 -11.02
C THR A 54 1.42 -17.48 -9.72
N HIS A 55 0.43 -17.87 -8.93
CA HIS A 55 0.61 -18.63 -7.70
C HIS A 55 -0.29 -19.86 -7.74
N ASP A 56 0.28 -21.06 -7.58
CA ASP A 56 -0.45 -22.33 -7.66
C ASP A 56 -1.33 -22.47 -8.93
N GLY A 57 -0.83 -21.96 -10.07
CA GLY A 57 -1.54 -21.98 -11.35
C GLY A 57 -2.67 -20.96 -11.49
N VAL A 58 -2.92 -20.13 -10.49
CA VAL A 58 -3.88 -19.02 -10.53
C VAL A 58 -3.16 -17.72 -10.86
N GLU A 59 -3.67 -16.99 -11.85
CA GLU A 59 -3.21 -15.63 -12.14
C GLU A 59 -3.84 -14.64 -11.16
N GLU A 60 -3.01 -13.87 -10.48
CA GLU A 60 -3.40 -12.90 -9.47
C GLU A 60 -2.76 -11.55 -9.76
N TRP A 61 -3.43 -10.46 -9.36
CA TRP A 61 -2.83 -9.15 -9.35
C TRP A 61 -1.72 -9.07 -8.29
N LEU A 62 -0.61 -8.42 -8.63
CA LEU A 62 0.46 -8.09 -7.70
C LEU A 62 0.52 -6.57 -7.54
N LEU A 63 0.18 -6.11 -6.34
CA LEU A 63 0.19 -4.70 -5.98
C LEU A 63 1.45 -4.40 -5.18
N VAL A 64 2.21 -3.40 -5.61
CA VAL A 64 3.54 -3.11 -5.03
C VAL A 64 3.57 -1.72 -4.41
N GLU A 65 4.08 -1.67 -3.18
CA GLU A 65 4.54 -0.45 -2.51
C GLU A 65 6.02 -0.65 -2.17
N ALA A 66 6.85 0.33 -2.50
CA ALA A 66 8.30 0.29 -2.31
C ALA A 66 8.77 1.42 -1.39
N LYS A 67 9.78 1.12 -0.57
CA LYS A 67 10.40 2.06 0.38
C LYS A 67 11.91 1.98 0.24
N ALA A 68 12.57 3.13 0.22
CA ALA A 68 14.03 3.22 0.07
C ALA A 68 14.74 3.77 1.30
N ASN A 69 13.99 4.39 2.22
CA ASN A 69 14.53 4.97 3.45
C ASN A 69 13.51 4.91 4.59
N LEU A 70 13.99 5.06 5.83
CA LEU A 70 13.15 4.99 7.03
C LEU A 70 12.12 6.13 7.10
N GLU A 71 12.41 7.28 6.51
CA GLU A 71 11.50 8.43 6.49
C GLU A 71 10.26 8.15 5.62
N ASP A 72 10.38 7.34 4.57
CA ASP A 72 9.27 6.94 3.71
C ASP A 72 8.21 6.09 4.46
N LEU A 73 8.56 5.49 5.61
CA LEU A 73 7.60 4.78 6.46
C LEU A 73 6.62 5.74 7.15
N ARG A 74 7.00 7.03 7.28
CA ARG A 74 6.25 8.03 8.03
C ARG A 74 5.22 8.69 7.14
N SER A 75 3.95 8.47 7.45
CA SER A 75 2.85 9.05 6.70
C SER A 75 1.61 9.26 7.56
N SER A 76 0.92 10.38 7.33
CA SER A 76 -0.34 10.71 8.02
C SER A 76 -1.39 11.17 7.02
N CYS A 77 -2.65 10.84 7.32
CA CYS A 77 -3.80 11.28 6.55
C CYS A 77 -3.91 12.81 6.58
N ARG A 78 -3.86 13.42 5.39
CA ARG A 78 -4.00 14.89 5.21
C ARG A 78 -5.39 15.32 4.80
N ALA A 79 -6.35 14.39 4.73
CA ALA A 79 -7.72 14.71 4.37
C ALA A 79 -8.35 15.63 5.44
N SER A 80 -9.10 16.64 4.99
CA SER A 80 -9.81 17.56 5.89
C SER A 80 -10.95 16.83 6.62
N PRO A 81 -11.19 17.13 7.92
CA PRO A 81 -12.36 16.65 8.67
C PRO A 81 -13.70 17.02 8.02
N GLN A 82 -13.78 18.15 7.33
CA GLN A 82 -14.97 18.59 6.58
C GLN A 82 -15.02 18.01 5.15
N GLY A 83 -13.99 17.27 4.75
CA GLY A 83 -13.83 16.67 3.43
C GLY A 83 -13.92 15.15 3.47
N GLY A 84 -12.98 14.48 2.80
CA GLY A 84 -12.97 13.02 2.67
C GLY A 84 -12.58 12.24 3.93
N ARG A 85 -12.11 12.91 4.99
CA ARG A 85 -11.59 12.23 6.19
C ARG A 85 -12.61 11.31 6.88
N PRO A 86 -13.88 11.69 7.10
CA PRO A 86 -14.84 10.81 7.75
C PRO A 86 -15.10 9.51 6.97
N MET A 87 -14.99 9.55 5.63
CA MET A 87 -15.14 8.37 4.80
C MET A 87 -13.92 7.45 4.90
N ILE A 88 -12.71 8.03 4.91
CA ILE A 88 -11.47 7.29 5.15
C ILE A 88 -11.50 6.62 6.52
N GLU A 89 -11.89 7.34 7.58
CA GLU A 89 -12.03 6.81 8.93
C GLU A 89 -12.96 5.58 8.96
N ARG A 90 -14.16 5.69 8.38
CA ARG A 90 -15.11 4.58 8.30
C ARG A 90 -14.54 3.37 7.55
N ALA A 91 -13.84 3.61 6.45
CA ALA A 91 -13.22 2.54 5.67
C ALA A 91 -12.13 1.82 6.45
N LEU A 92 -11.23 2.56 7.09
CA LEU A 92 -10.16 2.00 7.92
C LEU A 92 -10.72 1.27 9.14
N ASP A 93 -11.71 1.84 9.85
CA ASP A 93 -12.33 1.21 11.00
C ASP A 93 -13.07 -0.09 10.64
N ARG A 94 -13.67 -0.13 9.45
CA ARG A 94 -14.27 -1.34 8.92
C ARG A 94 -13.23 -2.44 8.73
N VAL A 95 -12.15 -2.13 8.02
CA VAL A 95 -11.07 -3.08 7.73
C VAL A 95 -10.39 -3.54 9.03
N LYS A 96 -10.15 -2.63 9.98
CA LYS A 96 -9.64 -2.99 11.32
C LYS A 96 -10.48 -4.08 11.97
N ARG A 97 -11.82 -3.93 11.99
CA ARG A 97 -12.72 -4.95 12.56
C ARG A 97 -12.64 -6.27 11.83
N GLU A 98 -12.67 -6.24 10.49
CA GLU A 98 -12.67 -7.45 9.66
C GLU A 98 -11.33 -8.21 9.74
N LEU A 99 -10.22 -7.50 9.98
CA LEU A 99 -8.89 -8.08 10.17
C LEU A 99 -8.53 -8.37 11.64
N GLY A 100 -9.43 -8.10 12.60
CA GLY A 100 -9.19 -8.32 14.02
C GLY A 100 -8.18 -7.35 14.67
N VAL A 101 -7.92 -6.21 14.04
CA VAL A 101 -7.05 -5.15 14.58
C VAL A 101 -7.76 -4.48 15.76
N PRO A 102 -7.06 -4.22 16.88
CA PRO A 102 -7.65 -3.49 18.00
C PRO A 102 -8.19 -2.13 17.54
N HIS A 103 -9.42 -1.81 17.95
CA HIS A 103 -10.12 -0.61 17.48
C HIS A 103 -9.40 0.70 17.83
N ASP A 104 -8.61 0.70 18.91
CA ASP A 104 -7.83 1.83 19.45
C ASP A 104 -6.57 2.15 18.63
N ARG A 105 -6.16 1.29 17.68
CA ARG A 105 -5.01 1.55 16.81
C ARG A 105 -5.29 2.75 15.90
N ASP A 106 -4.35 3.71 15.89
CA ASP A 106 -4.41 4.90 15.03
C ASP A 106 -3.85 4.59 13.63
N TRP A 107 -4.74 4.32 12.69
CA TRP A 107 -4.39 4.10 11.29
C TRP A 107 -4.31 5.39 10.45
N LEU A 108 -4.55 6.56 11.04
CA LEU A 108 -4.53 7.85 10.35
C LEU A 108 -3.20 8.59 10.50
N THR A 109 -2.40 8.24 11.50
CA THR A 109 -1.15 8.95 11.83
C THR A 109 0.02 7.98 11.87
N GLY A 110 1.21 8.44 11.45
CA GLY A 110 2.46 7.69 11.58
C GLY A 110 2.70 6.71 10.42
N HIS A 111 1.74 5.85 10.10
CA HIS A 111 1.87 4.82 9.05
C HIS A 111 0.65 4.73 8.11
N TYR A 112 0.01 5.87 7.83
CA TYR A 112 -1.21 5.95 7.04
C TYR A 112 -1.12 5.31 5.65
N GLN A 113 0.03 5.40 4.98
CA GLN A 113 0.24 4.77 3.67
C GLN A 113 0.08 3.26 3.78
N LEU A 114 0.76 2.59 4.71
CA LEU A 114 0.58 1.14 4.90
C LEU A 114 -0.89 0.81 5.20
N CYS A 115 -1.52 1.52 6.15
CA CYS A 115 -2.89 1.23 6.54
C CYS A 115 -3.88 1.42 5.39
N ASN A 116 -3.67 2.44 4.55
CA ASN A 116 -4.52 2.65 3.38
C ASN A 116 -4.29 1.58 2.30
N ARG A 117 -3.06 1.07 2.12
CA ARG A 117 -2.76 -0.04 1.20
C ARG A 117 -3.47 -1.30 1.60
N VAL A 118 -3.43 -1.63 2.89
CA VAL A 118 -4.14 -2.78 3.46
C VAL A 118 -5.65 -2.61 3.26
N ALA A 119 -6.20 -1.40 3.47
CA ALA A 119 -7.62 -1.16 3.24
C ALA A 119 -8.04 -1.25 1.77
N VAL A 120 -7.22 -0.73 0.84
CA VAL A 120 -7.47 -0.90 -0.60
C VAL A 120 -7.42 -2.38 -0.96
N PHE A 121 -6.40 -3.08 -0.50
CA PHE A 121 -6.19 -4.49 -0.78
C PHE A 121 -7.33 -5.35 -0.24
N HIS A 122 -7.78 -5.12 1.00
CA HIS A 122 -8.95 -5.78 1.58
C HIS A 122 -10.20 -5.59 0.71
N ALA A 123 -10.49 -4.35 0.30
CA ALA A 123 -11.64 -4.05 -0.55
C ALA A 123 -11.58 -4.79 -1.90
N LEU A 124 -10.41 -4.88 -2.52
CA LEU A 124 -10.23 -5.62 -3.77
C LEU A 124 -10.55 -7.11 -3.57
N MET A 125 -9.99 -7.72 -2.52
CA MET A 125 -10.22 -9.12 -2.18
C MET A 125 -11.71 -9.41 -1.91
N GLU A 126 -12.38 -8.52 -1.16
CA GLU A 126 -13.81 -8.64 -0.86
C GLU A 126 -14.67 -8.64 -2.13
N HIS A 127 -14.26 -7.89 -3.15
CA HIS A 127 -14.96 -7.81 -4.43
C HIS A 127 -14.47 -8.82 -5.47
N GLY A 128 -13.82 -9.90 -5.03
CA GLY A 128 -13.44 -11.04 -5.87
C GLY A 128 -12.23 -10.80 -6.77
N VAL A 129 -11.43 -9.76 -6.49
CA VAL A 129 -10.16 -9.54 -7.19
C VAL A 129 -9.09 -10.40 -6.53
N ALA A 130 -8.70 -11.49 -7.20
CA ALA A 130 -7.58 -12.31 -6.74
C ALA A 130 -6.28 -11.50 -6.82
N ALA A 131 -5.67 -11.24 -5.66
CA ALA A 131 -4.55 -10.32 -5.55
C ALA A 131 -3.59 -10.69 -4.39
N ARG A 132 -2.38 -10.16 -4.50
CA ARG A 132 -1.33 -10.13 -3.46
C ARG A 132 -0.79 -8.72 -3.31
N LEU A 133 -0.44 -8.37 -2.08
CA LEU A 133 0.20 -7.11 -1.72
C LEU A 133 1.66 -7.38 -1.39
N LEU A 134 2.58 -6.68 -2.04
CA LEU A 134 4.01 -6.80 -1.84
C LEU A 134 4.61 -5.46 -1.39
N PHE A 135 5.24 -5.47 -0.22
CA PHE A 135 6.06 -4.38 0.26
C PHE A 135 7.54 -4.65 -0.04
N ILE A 136 8.15 -3.81 -0.87
CA ILE A 136 9.57 -3.88 -1.18
C ILE A 136 10.32 -2.87 -0.31
N HIS A 137 11.36 -3.33 0.36
CA HIS A 137 12.28 -2.51 1.12
C HIS A 137 13.65 -2.57 0.45
N PHE A 138 14.07 -1.46 -0.15
CA PHE A 138 15.38 -1.40 -0.76
C PHE A 138 16.47 -1.39 0.31
N VAL A 139 17.59 -2.03 -0.01
CA VAL A 139 18.80 -2.02 0.81
C VAL A 139 19.98 -1.58 -0.03
N SER A 140 21.00 -1.03 0.63
CA SER A 140 22.22 -0.51 -0.02
C SER A 140 21.98 0.67 -0.98
N ASP A 141 20.82 1.34 -0.88
CA ASP A 141 20.62 2.63 -1.54
C ASP A 141 21.56 3.68 -0.93
N ARG A 142 22.22 4.45 -1.77
CA ARG A 142 23.11 5.55 -1.34
C ARG A 142 22.36 6.87 -1.13
N GLY A 143 21.07 6.92 -1.47
CA GLY A 143 20.15 7.98 -1.07
C GLY A 143 20.62 9.40 -1.38
N GLY A 144 20.03 10.36 -0.68
CA GLY A 144 20.41 11.78 -0.71
C GLY A 144 20.41 12.36 0.71
N PRO A 145 20.86 13.61 0.90
CA PRO A 145 20.93 14.24 2.21
C PRO A 145 19.61 14.15 2.99
N GLY A 146 19.68 13.75 4.27
CA GLY A 146 18.52 13.67 5.16
C GLY A 146 17.68 12.39 5.01
N ARG A 147 18.16 11.37 4.29
CA ARG A 147 17.54 10.05 4.21
C ARG A 147 18.36 9.02 4.94
N THR A 148 17.70 8.20 5.74
CA THR A 148 18.30 7.04 6.39
C THR A 148 18.00 5.82 5.53
N CYS A 149 18.94 5.45 4.66
CA CYS A 149 18.84 4.31 3.76
C CYS A 149 19.52 3.08 4.37
N PRO A 150 18.77 2.02 4.74
CA PRO A 150 19.36 0.82 5.34
C PRO A 150 20.29 0.08 4.38
N GLY A 151 21.44 -0.36 4.88
CA GLY A 151 22.40 -1.19 4.13
C GLY A 151 21.97 -2.65 4.00
N SER A 152 21.10 -3.11 4.91
CA SER A 152 20.69 -4.51 5.02
C SER A 152 19.24 -4.67 5.52
N ALA A 153 18.68 -5.87 5.39
CA ALA A 153 17.36 -6.19 5.95
C ALA A 153 17.33 -6.07 7.49
N ALA A 154 18.46 -6.36 8.16
CA ALA A 154 18.57 -6.27 9.62
C ALA A 154 18.41 -4.82 10.11
N GLU A 155 18.90 -3.85 9.35
CA GLU A 155 18.77 -2.43 9.67
C GLU A 155 17.35 -1.88 9.49
N TRP A 156 16.49 -2.55 8.70
CA TRP A 156 15.06 -2.24 8.65
C TRP A 156 14.29 -2.77 9.88
N ALA A 157 14.82 -3.79 10.55
CA ALA A 157 14.04 -4.62 11.48
C ALA A 157 13.41 -3.82 12.63
N GLU A 158 14.15 -2.89 13.25
CA GLU A 158 13.63 -2.09 14.36
C GLU A 158 12.47 -1.18 13.90
N ALA A 159 12.65 -0.49 12.78
CA ALA A 159 11.64 0.43 12.25
C ALA A 159 10.38 -0.31 11.78
N LEU A 160 10.53 -1.49 11.16
CA LEU A 160 9.40 -2.32 10.75
C LEU A 160 8.69 -2.95 11.94
N ALA A 161 9.42 -3.38 12.98
CA ALA A 161 8.79 -3.87 14.20
C ALA A 161 7.99 -2.76 14.91
N ALA A 162 8.51 -1.53 14.93
CA ALA A 162 7.77 -0.38 15.47
C ALA A 162 6.52 -0.06 14.64
N GLN A 163 6.62 -0.12 13.30
CA GLN A 163 5.46 0.03 12.41
C GLN A 163 4.42 -1.06 12.66
N ASP A 164 4.83 -2.32 12.76
CA ASP A 164 3.94 -3.45 13.00
C ASP A 164 3.22 -3.33 14.35
N ALA A 165 3.95 -2.96 15.40
CA ALA A 165 3.40 -2.71 16.73
C ALA A 165 2.39 -1.54 16.74
N HIS A 166 2.65 -0.48 15.98
CA HIS A 166 1.75 0.65 15.84
C HIS A 166 0.46 0.27 15.09
N VAL A 167 0.60 -0.42 13.94
CA VAL A 167 -0.52 -0.80 13.08
C VAL A 167 -1.39 -1.87 13.74
N GLY A 168 -0.77 -2.84 14.42
CA GLY A 168 -1.46 -3.86 15.21
C GLY A 168 -2.23 -4.90 14.37
N LEU A 169 -1.75 -5.23 13.17
CA LEU A 169 -2.27 -6.36 12.39
C LEU A 169 -1.94 -7.68 13.11
N PRO A 170 -2.93 -8.49 13.50
CA PRO A 170 -2.68 -9.73 14.22
C PRO A 170 -2.21 -10.85 13.28
N ALA A 171 -1.29 -11.70 13.75
CA ALA A 171 -0.91 -12.89 12.98
C ALA A 171 -2.13 -13.77 12.65
N GLY A 172 -2.15 -14.37 11.45
CA GLY A 172 -3.26 -15.21 10.99
C GLY A 172 -4.54 -14.44 10.64
N HIS A 173 -4.47 -13.13 10.42
CA HIS A 173 -5.60 -12.36 9.88
C HIS A 173 -5.97 -12.86 8.46
N PRO A 174 -7.18 -12.60 7.94
CA PRO A 174 -7.66 -13.12 6.65
C PRO A 174 -6.85 -12.77 5.38
N LEU A 175 -5.78 -11.98 5.51
CA LEU A 175 -4.92 -11.52 4.41
C LEU A 175 -3.45 -11.91 4.62
N ASP A 176 -3.13 -12.62 5.71
CA ASP A 176 -1.75 -12.84 6.18
C ASP A 176 -0.90 -13.60 5.15
N ASP A 177 -1.49 -14.57 4.45
CA ASP A 177 -0.85 -15.36 3.38
C ASP A 177 -0.70 -14.59 2.04
N ARG A 178 -1.29 -13.39 1.95
CA ARG A 178 -1.33 -12.58 0.73
C ARG A 178 -0.60 -11.25 0.84
N ILE A 179 -0.11 -10.89 2.03
CA ILE A 179 0.75 -9.73 2.26
C ILE A 179 2.19 -10.21 2.41
N HIS A 180 3.06 -9.72 1.54
CA HIS A 180 4.45 -10.15 1.42
C HIS A 180 5.41 -9.00 1.68
N ARG A 181 6.58 -9.31 2.23
CA ARG A 181 7.72 -8.38 2.31
C ARG A 181 8.90 -8.95 1.58
N LEU A 182 9.56 -8.10 0.80
CA LEU A 182 10.81 -8.41 0.11
C LEU A 182 11.84 -7.34 0.45
N PHE A 183 13.07 -7.77 0.73
CA PHE A 183 14.23 -6.88 0.81
C PHE A 183 15.03 -7.02 -0.47
N LEU A 184 15.31 -5.91 -1.14
CA LEU A 184 15.91 -5.92 -2.47
C LEU A 184 17.14 -5.00 -2.51
N GLU A 185 18.27 -5.54 -2.94
CA GLU A 185 19.48 -4.75 -3.17
C GLU A 185 19.28 -3.82 -4.37
N VAL A 186 19.64 -2.54 -4.21
CA VAL A 186 19.71 -1.61 -5.34
C VAL A 186 20.96 -1.95 -6.14
N ALA A 187 20.79 -2.24 -7.44
CA ALA A 187 21.92 -2.51 -8.32
C ALA A 187 22.89 -1.31 -8.32
N PRO A 188 24.22 -1.55 -8.21
CA PRO A 188 25.18 -0.48 -8.37
C PRO A 188 25.03 0.15 -9.75
N ARG A 189 25.07 1.49 -9.80
CA ARG A 189 25.13 2.24 -11.06
C ARG A 189 26.44 2.00 -11.78
#